data_AF-A0A3B3R0S8-F1
#
_entry.id   AF-A0A3B3R0S8-F1
#
_cell.length_a   1.000
_cell.length_b   1.000
_cell.length_c   1.000
_cell.angle_alpha   90.00
_cell.angle_beta   90.00
_cell.angle_gamma   90.00
#
_symmetry.space_group_name_H-M   'P 1'
#
loop_
_entity.id
_entity.type
_entity.pdbx_description
1 polymer ?
#
loop_
_entity_poly.entity_id
_entity_poly.type
_entity_poly.pdbx_seq_one_letter_code
_entity_poly.pdbx_strand_id
1 'polypeptide(L)'
;MGNSCAGQLKSMRFEEALHSSIKASLRSSSVAPQSVFSQLYLHHEAYPGHLEEDLEEEEEEGASGTSSPPAAHHQRPVPSGTCLTDGFCQAGKDLRLVSMETEHIEVPPGFELVGAKTPGFPEHLLVCAVDKRFLPDDNGKNALLGFSGHCVGCGEKGFRYFTEFSNHINLKLVTQPKKQKHLKYYLVKNSQGGLCKGPPICWKGKKNIFKG
;
A
#
# COMPACT_ATOMS: atom_id res chain seq x y z
N MET A 1 11.46 38.66 -38.99
CA MET A 1 12.46 37.57 -38.93
C MET A 1 13.34 37.80 -37.72
N GLY A 2 13.17 37.02 -36.66
CA GLY A 2 13.95 37.08 -35.43
C GLY A 2 14.25 35.65 -34.96
N ASN A 3 15.51 35.38 -34.65
CA ASN A 3 16.15 34.09 -34.86
C ASN A 3 16.16 33.33 -33.54
N SER A 4 15.57 32.14 -33.50
CA SER A 4 15.69 31.21 -32.37
C SER A 4 17.00 30.44 -32.52
N CYS A 5 17.94 30.58 -31.58
CA CYS A 5 19.05 29.63 -31.37
C CYS A 5 19.74 29.89 -30.03
N ALA A 6 19.05 29.59 -28.92
CA ALA A 6 19.66 29.50 -27.60
C ALA A 6 19.16 28.22 -26.92
N GLY A 7 19.83 27.09 -27.19
CA GLY A 7 19.50 25.84 -26.50
C GLY A 7 20.14 24.55 -27.00
N GLN A 8 20.74 24.52 -28.20
CA GLN A 8 21.00 23.24 -28.87
C GLN A 8 22.42 22.65 -28.70
N LEU A 9 23.33 23.33 -28.00
CA LEU A 9 24.75 22.90 -27.93
C LEU A 9 25.13 22.04 -26.71
N LYS A 10 24.21 21.75 -25.78
CA LYS A 10 24.51 20.95 -24.57
C LYS A 10 24.03 19.49 -24.60
N SER A 11 23.31 19.07 -25.64
CA SER A 11 22.75 17.70 -25.72
C SER A 11 23.75 16.67 -26.23
N MET A 12 24.49 16.97 -27.30
CA MET A 12 25.23 15.96 -28.05
C MET A 12 26.31 15.24 -27.23
N ARG A 13 27.09 15.98 -26.43
CA ARG A 13 28.13 15.38 -25.57
C ARG A 13 27.56 14.53 -24.43
N PHE A 14 26.41 14.92 -23.88
CA PHE A 14 25.74 14.15 -22.83
C PHE A 14 25.12 12.88 -23.41
N GLU A 15 24.47 13.00 -24.57
CA GLU A 15 23.85 11.90 -25.29
C GLU A 15 24.90 10.85 -25.70
N GLU A 16 26.04 11.28 -26.25
CA GLU A 16 27.16 10.38 -26.57
C GLU A 16 27.75 9.70 -25.33
N ALA A 17 27.92 10.44 -24.22
CA ALA A 17 28.39 9.87 -22.96
C ALA A 17 27.40 8.83 -22.38
N LEU A 18 26.10 9.10 -22.48
CA LEU A 18 25.05 8.19 -22.05
C LEU A 18 25.03 6.92 -22.91
N HIS A 19 25.09 7.05 -24.24
CA HIS A 19 25.18 5.92 -25.16
C HIS A 19 26.46 5.10 -24.94
N SER A 20 27.58 5.75 -24.62
CA SER A 20 28.85 5.07 -24.30
C SER A 20 28.75 4.29 -22.98
N SER A 21 28.16 4.89 -21.94
CA SER A 21 27.96 4.25 -20.63
C SER A 21 27.04 3.02 -20.72
N ILE A 22 25.95 3.10 -21.50
CA ILE A 22 25.05 1.95 -21.72
C ILE A 22 25.77 0.83 -22.46
N LYS A 23 26.53 1.14 -23.51
CA LYS A 23 27.32 0.14 -24.25
C LYS A 23 28.41 -0.49 -23.38
N ALA A 24 29.03 0.27 -22.49
CA ALA A 24 30.01 -0.24 -21.54
C ALA A 24 29.36 -1.19 -20.52
N SER A 25 28.20 -0.83 -19.99
CA SER A 25 27.45 -1.65 -19.03
C SER A 25 26.99 -2.97 -19.66
N LEU A 26 26.47 -2.94 -20.89
CA LEU A 26 26.03 -4.15 -21.62
C LEU A 26 27.20 -5.07 -22.03
N ARG A 27 28.41 -4.53 -22.16
CA ARG A 27 29.63 -5.32 -22.45
C ARG A 27 30.35 -5.78 -21.18
N SER A 28 30.02 -5.22 -20.03
CA SER A 28 30.60 -5.63 -18.76
C SER A 28 29.95 -6.94 -18.31
N SER A 29 30.71 -8.02 -18.33
CA SER A 29 30.32 -9.30 -17.72
C SER A 29 30.55 -9.33 -16.21
N SER A 30 30.78 -8.18 -15.56
CA SER A 30 30.93 -8.11 -14.12
C SER A 30 29.61 -8.51 -13.44
N VAL A 31 29.59 -9.68 -12.83
CA VAL A 31 28.52 -10.09 -11.91
C VAL A 31 28.40 -9.01 -10.85
N ALA A 32 27.33 -8.21 -10.93
CA ALA A 32 27.00 -7.26 -9.88
C ALA A 32 26.90 -8.05 -8.57
N PRO A 33 27.50 -7.58 -7.45
CA PRO A 33 27.39 -8.28 -6.18
C PRO A 33 25.91 -8.48 -5.89
N GLN A 34 25.46 -9.73 -5.87
CA GLN A 34 24.08 -10.01 -5.51
C GLN A 34 23.86 -9.51 -4.10
N SER A 35 22.80 -8.73 -3.90
CA SER A 35 22.43 -8.33 -2.54
C SER A 35 22.16 -9.60 -1.72
N VAL A 36 22.42 -9.52 -0.41
CA VAL A 36 22.20 -10.62 0.54
C VAL A 36 20.77 -11.19 0.43
N PHE A 37 19.81 -10.38 -0.03
CA PHE A 37 18.43 -10.78 -0.24
C PHE A 37 18.26 -11.82 -1.37
N SER A 38 19.06 -11.74 -2.44
CA SER A 38 19.01 -12.67 -3.57
C SER A 38 19.58 -14.05 -3.21
N GLN A 39 20.58 -14.09 -2.32
CA GLN A 39 21.19 -15.35 -1.87
C GLN A 39 20.24 -16.18 -1.00
N LEU A 40 19.35 -15.55 -0.23
CA LEU A 40 18.41 -16.27 0.64
C LEU A 40 17.23 -16.89 -0.11
N TYR A 41 16.93 -16.42 -1.33
CA TYR A 41 15.79 -16.92 -2.12
C TYR A 41 16.21 -17.83 -3.29
N LEU A 42 17.46 -17.76 -3.76
CA LEU A 42 17.98 -18.60 -4.85
C LEU A 42 18.80 -19.81 -4.37
N HIS A 43 19.13 -19.93 -3.07
CA HIS A 43 19.78 -21.13 -2.50
C HIS A 43 18.77 -22.06 -1.80
N HIS A 44 17.77 -22.49 -2.54
CA HIS A 44 17.03 -23.73 -2.29
C HIS A 44 16.89 -24.33 -3.68
N GLU A 45 17.89 -25.05 -4.18
CA GLU A 45 18.02 -26.48 -4.01
C GLU A 45 19.49 -26.88 -4.27
N ALA A 46 20.22 -27.33 -3.25
CA ALA A 46 21.37 -28.21 -3.46
C ALA A 46 21.74 -28.94 -2.16
N TYR A 47 21.95 -30.25 -2.29
CA TYR A 47 22.60 -31.24 -1.42
C TYR A 47 21.70 -32.17 -0.55
N PRO A 48 22.13 -33.42 -0.22
CA PRO A 48 22.94 -34.40 -0.99
C PRO A 48 22.53 -35.90 -0.78
N GLY A 49 23.00 -36.82 -1.66
CA GLY A 49 23.12 -38.27 -1.39
C GLY A 49 22.90 -39.14 -2.65
N HIS A 50 23.92 -39.60 -3.38
CA HIS A 50 24.86 -40.72 -3.15
C HIS A 50 24.43 -42.02 -3.88
N LEU A 51 25.28 -42.41 -4.85
CA LEU A 51 25.54 -43.73 -5.48
C LEU A 51 25.06 -44.00 -6.91
N GLU A 52 26.03 -44.49 -7.67
CA GLU A 52 25.98 -45.05 -9.01
C GLU A 52 25.50 -46.51 -9.01
N GLU A 53 25.38 -47.08 -10.22
CA GLU A 53 25.23 -48.50 -10.60
C GLU A 53 23.80 -48.98 -10.95
N ASP A 54 23.52 -48.91 -12.25
CA ASP A 54 23.17 -49.99 -13.22
C ASP A 54 22.19 -51.14 -12.84
N LEU A 55 21.47 -51.59 -13.89
CA LEU A 55 20.73 -52.87 -14.07
C LEU A 55 19.21 -52.93 -13.76
N GLU A 56 18.46 -52.97 -14.86
CA GLU A 56 17.49 -53.99 -15.31
C GLU A 56 16.43 -54.62 -14.37
N GLU A 57 15.19 -54.62 -14.91
CA GLU A 57 14.14 -55.67 -14.87
C GLU A 57 13.28 -55.94 -13.60
N GLU A 58 11.96 -55.84 -13.85
CA GLU A 58 10.85 -56.75 -13.50
C GLU A 58 10.33 -56.97 -12.06
N GLU A 59 8.98 -56.89 -12.00
CA GLU A 59 7.98 -57.67 -11.25
C GLU A 59 7.72 -57.56 -9.71
N GLU A 60 6.39 -57.56 -9.44
CA GLU A 60 5.63 -58.23 -8.37
C GLU A 60 5.63 -57.76 -6.89
N GLU A 61 4.38 -57.57 -6.42
CA GLU A 61 3.75 -57.84 -5.10
C GLU A 61 4.21 -57.18 -3.79
N GLY A 62 3.27 -56.40 -3.21
CA GLY A 62 2.65 -56.68 -1.91
C GLY A 62 3.48 -56.58 -0.62
N ALA A 63 3.13 -55.62 0.24
CA ALA A 63 2.87 -55.87 1.68
C ALA A 63 2.45 -54.58 2.42
N SER A 64 1.44 -54.73 3.28
CA SER A 64 0.87 -53.70 4.15
C SER A 64 1.89 -53.05 5.10
N GLY A 65 1.81 -51.73 5.22
CA GLY A 65 2.40 -50.95 6.30
C GLY A 65 1.51 -49.74 6.62
N THR A 66 0.81 -49.80 7.74
CA THR A 66 0.02 -48.70 8.30
C THR A 66 0.88 -47.46 8.55
N SER A 67 0.53 -46.33 7.91
CA SER A 67 0.95 -45.01 8.37
C SER A 67 -0.19 -44.02 8.13
N SER A 68 -0.64 -43.41 9.22
CA SER A 68 -1.72 -42.43 9.33
C SER A 68 -1.75 -41.42 8.17
N PRO A 69 -2.94 -40.98 7.72
CA PRO A 69 -3.01 -39.96 6.67
C PRO A 69 -2.32 -38.68 7.17
N PRO A 70 -1.46 -38.03 6.34
CA PRO A 70 -0.85 -36.78 6.72
C PRO A 70 -1.98 -35.78 7.00
N ALA A 71 -1.87 -35.09 8.13
CA ALA A 71 -2.80 -34.05 8.54
C ALA A 71 -3.08 -33.16 7.32
N ALA A 72 -4.37 -32.98 7.01
CA ALA A 72 -4.82 -32.11 5.93
C ALA A 72 -4.05 -30.80 6.06
N HIS A 73 -3.14 -30.58 5.11
CA HIS A 73 -2.48 -29.31 4.96
C HIS A 73 -3.62 -28.34 4.72
N HIS A 74 -3.97 -27.55 5.74
CA HIS A 74 -4.75 -26.35 5.54
C HIS A 74 -3.90 -25.48 4.62
N GLN A 75 -4.06 -25.68 3.30
CA GLN A 75 -3.64 -24.71 2.32
C GLN A 75 -4.25 -23.40 2.81
N ARG A 76 -3.40 -22.47 3.24
CA ARG A 76 -3.85 -21.08 3.32
C ARG A 76 -4.49 -20.79 1.97
N PRO A 77 -5.73 -20.28 1.93
CA PRO A 77 -6.35 -19.89 0.68
C PRO A 77 -5.36 -19.03 -0.09
N VAL A 78 -5.16 -19.36 -1.37
CA VAL A 78 -4.44 -18.52 -2.33
C VAL A 78 -4.87 -17.08 -2.08
N PRO A 79 -3.94 -16.12 -1.87
CA PRO A 79 -4.33 -14.76 -1.51
C PRO A 79 -5.34 -14.26 -2.54
N SER A 80 -6.56 -14.03 -2.06
CA SER A 80 -7.64 -13.49 -2.87
C SER A 80 -7.11 -12.21 -3.50
N GLY A 81 -7.21 -12.11 -4.83
CA GLY A 81 -6.53 -11.07 -5.61
C GLY A 81 -6.71 -9.68 -5.00
N THR A 82 -5.65 -8.88 -5.03
CA THR A 82 -5.67 -7.51 -4.51
C THR A 82 -6.71 -6.71 -5.30
N CYS A 83 -7.79 -6.29 -4.65
CA CYS A 83 -8.78 -5.40 -5.25
C CYS A 83 -8.10 -4.07 -5.61
N LEU A 84 -8.35 -3.58 -6.83
CA LEU A 84 -7.84 -2.29 -7.33
C LEU A 84 -8.97 -1.28 -7.60
N THR A 85 -10.18 -1.59 -7.12
CA THR A 85 -11.38 -0.80 -7.39
C THR A 85 -11.40 0.44 -6.52
N ASP A 86 -11.70 1.60 -7.12
CA ASP A 86 -11.76 2.87 -6.41
C ASP A 86 -12.82 2.83 -5.31
N GLY A 87 -12.40 3.22 -4.11
CA GLY A 87 -13.25 3.23 -2.93
C GLY A 87 -13.39 1.89 -2.22
N PHE A 88 -12.65 0.86 -2.64
CA PHE A 88 -12.55 -0.42 -1.95
C PHE A 88 -11.14 -0.58 -1.36
N CYS A 89 -11.00 -1.29 -0.24
CA CYS A 89 -9.67 -1.70 0.22
C CYS A 89 -9.12 -2.85 -0.63
N GLN A 90 -7.83 -3.16 -0.49
CA GLN A 90 -7.19 -4.29 -1.19
C GLN A 90 -7.84 -5.65 -0.92
N ALA A 91 -8.54 -5.81 0.21
CA ALA A 91 -9.33 -7.02 0.49
C ALA A 91 -10.75 -7.01 -0.14
N GLY A 92 -11.11 -5.97 -0.89
CA GLY A 92 -12.38 -5.87 -1.60
C GLY A 92 -13.57 -5.36 -0.78
N LYS A 93 -13.36 -4.83 0.43
CA LYS A 93 -14.44 -4.18 1.19
C LYS A 93 -14.64 -2.74 0.71
N ASP A 94 -15.88 -2.37 0.47
CA ASP A 94 -16.29 -1.00 0.12
C ASP A 94 -16.12 -0.07 1.33
N LEU A 95 -15.32 0.98 1.15
CA LEU A 95 -14.99 1.96 2.18
C LEU A 95 -15.76 3.28 2.01
N ARG A 96 -16.60 3.39 0.98
CA ARG A 96 -17.37 4.63 0.74
C ARG A 96 -18.32 4.86 1.91
N LEU A 97 -18.40 6.10 2.39
CA LEU A 97 -19.25 6.48 3.53
C LEU A 97 -20.70 6.01 3.37
N VAL A 98 -21.26 6.12 2.16
CA VAL A 98 -22.62 5.66 1.85
C VAL A 98 -22.82 4.15 2.06
N SER A 99 -21.77 3.35 1.85
CA SER A 99 -21.82 1.90 2.06
C SER A 99 -21.53 1.54 3.51
N MET A 100 -20.82 2.40 4.24
CA MET A 100 -20.44 2.20 5.64
C MET A 100 -21.39 2.86 6.65
N GLU A 101 -22.43 3.56 6.19
CA GLU A 101 -23.36 4.31 7.05
C GLU A 101 -24.01 3.42 8.11
N THR A 102 -24.42 2.21 7.76
CA THR A 102 -25.11 1.27 8.67
C THR A 102 -24.18 0.23 9.30
N GLU A 103 -22.90 0.25 8.93
CA GLU A 103 -21.92 -0.74 9.39
C GLU A 103 -21.48 -0.44 10.83
N HIS A 104 -21.35 -1.49 11.64
CA HIS A 104 -20.80 -1.36 12.99
C HIS A 104 -19.27 -1.37 12.94
N ILE A 105 -18.67 -0.17 13.00
CA ILE A 105 -17.22 0.00 13.01
C ILE A 105 -16.73 0.18 14.45
N GLU A 106 -15.91 -0.76 14.92
CA GLU A 106 -15.20 -0.62 16.19
C GLU A 106 -13.96 0.26 16.02
N VAL A 107 -13.93 1.38 16.73
CA VAL A 107 -12.81 2.33 16.68
C VAL A 107 -11.91 2.10 17.89
N PRO A 108 -10.64 1.71 17.70
CA PRO A 108 -9.73 1.51 18.81
C PRO A 108 -9.53 2.79 19.64
N PRO A 109 -9.26 2.69 20.96
CA PRO A 109 -8.93 3.85 21.78
C PRO A 109 -7.81 4.69 21.17
N GLY A 110 -8.00 6.00 21.14
CA GLY A 110 -7.03 6.93 20.55
C GLY A 110 -7.11 7.08 19.02
N PHE A 111 -8.03 6.39 18.34
CA PHE A 111 -8.32 6.59 16.91
C PHE A 111 -9.61 7.38 16.71
N GLU A 112 -9.72 8.03 15.55
CA GLU A 112 -10.92 8.71 15.06
C GLU A 112 -11.29 8.23 13.66
N LEU A 113 -12.59 8.22 13.38
CA LEU A 113 -13.08 8.01 12.01
C LEU A 113 -13.00 9.33 11.25
N VAL A 114 -12.34 9.28 10.09
CA VAL A 114 -12.15 10.42 9.20
C VAL A 114 -12.51 10.06 7.78
N GLY A 115 -13.05 11.03 7.06
CA GLY A 115 -13.37 10.95 5.63
C GLY A 115 -12.20 11.44 4.79
N ALA A 116 -11.67 10.56 3.94
CA ALA A 116 -10.72 10.91 2.90
C ALA A 116 -11.47 11.25 1.60
N LYS A 117 -11.14 12.40 0.98
CA LYS A 117 -11.72 12.82 -0.29
C LYS A 117 -11.02 12.14 -1.46
N THR A 118 -11.81 11.53 -2.34
CA THR A 118 -11.34 10.93 -3.59
C THR A 118 -11.19 12.00 -4.69
N PRO A 119 -10.00 12.18 -5.29
CA PRO A 119 -9.86 13.01 -6.49
C PRO A 119 -10.75 12.49 -7.62
N GLY A 120 -11.41 13.39 -8.36
CA GLY A 120 -12.37 13.02 -9.41
C GLY A 120 -13.80 12.75 -8.93
N PHE A 121 -13.98 12.43 -7.65
CA PHE A 121 -15.29 12.11 -7.07
C PHE A 121 -15.50 12.88 -5.75
N PRO A 122 -15.81 14.19 -5.81
CA PRO A 122 -15.77 15.07 -4.65
C PRO A 122 -16.82 14.77 -3.57
N GLU A 123 -17.92 14.14 -3.95
CA GLU A 123 -19.00 13.72 -3.05
C GLU A 123 -18.68 12.38 -2.34
N HIS A 124 -17.74 11.60 -2.86
CA HIS A 124 -17.37 10.32 -2.28
C HIS A 124 -16.27 10.50 -1.23
N LEU A 125 -16.61 10.12 0.01
CA LEU A 125 -15.67 10.04 1.13
C LEU A 125 -15.37 8.57 1.42
N LEU A 126 -14.08 8.26 1.60
CA LEU A 126 -13.64 6.96 2.08
C LEU A 126 -13.45 7.02 3.60
N VAL A 127 -14.04 6.09 4.32
CA VAL A 127 -13.95 5.99 5.77
C VAL A 127 -12.60 5.39 6.15
N CYS A 128 -11.90 6.08 7.04
CA CYS A 128 -10.57 5.68 7.53
C CYS A 128 -10.54 5.82 9.05
N ALA A 129 -9.85 4.93 9.75
CA ALA A 129 -9.54 5.13 11.17
C ALA A 129 -8.11 5.67 11.28
N VAL A 130 -7.92 6.81 11.96
CA VAL A 130 -6.62 7.49 12.08
C VAL A 130 -6.35 7.83 13.55
N ASP A 131 -5.12 7.59 14.01
CA ASP A 131 -4.70 7.94 15.37
C ASP A 131 -4.79 9.46 15.57
N LYS A 132 -5.48 9.86 16.64
CA LYS A 132 -5.78 11.25 17.00
C LYS A 132 -4.54 12.14 17.04
N ARG A 133 -3.39 11.58 17.45
CA ARG A 133 -2.13 12.35 17.54
C ARG A 133 -1.66 12.87 16.19
N PHE A 134 -2.08 12.25 15.08
CA PHE A 134 -1.72 12.69 13.73
C PHE A 134 -2.78 13.59 13.08
N LEU A 135 -3.88 13.85 13.79
CA LEU A 135 -4.92 14.80 13.42
C LEU A 135 -4.71 16.10 14.21
N PRO A 136 -5.09 17.26 13.65
CA PRO A 136 -4.96 18.52 14.36
C PRO A 136 -6.08 18.67 15.40
N ASP A 137 -5.79 19.42 16.45
CA ASP A 137 -6.80 19.88 17.42
C ASP A 137 -7.79 20.88 16.79
N ASP A 138 -8.76 21.35 17.59
CA ASP A 138 -9.78 22.32 17.17
C ASP A 138 -9.22 23.67 16.71
N ASN A 139 -7.96 23.98 17.09
CA ASN A 139 -7.24 25.17 16.68
C ASN A 139 -6.39 24.95 15.42
N GLY A 140 -6.40 23.74 14.89
CA GLY A 140 -5.60 23.35 13.73
C GLY A 140 -4.12 23.12 14.04
N LYS A 141 -3.78 22.79 15.29
CA LYS A 141 -2.41 22.65 15.80
C LYS A 141 -2.16 21.23 16.33
N ASN A 142 -0.93 20.97 16.77
CA ASN A 142 -0.53 19.78 17.53
C ASN A 142 -0.62 18.42 16.82
N ALA A 143 -0.85 18.39 15.51
CA ALA A 143 -0.74 17.16 14.73
C ALA A 143 0.72 16.71 14.57
N LEU A 144 1.03 15.47 14.95
CA LEU A 144 2.34 14.87 14.70
C LEU A 144 2.64 14.75 13.20
N LEU A 145 3.94 14.83 12.88
CA LEU A 145 4.46 14.44 11.58
C LEU A 145 4.29 12.93 11.37
N GLY A 146 4.11 12.51 10.12
CA GLY A 146 3.83 11.12 9.77
C GLY A 146 2.35 10.79 9.77
N PHE A 147 2.05 9.50 9.89
CA PHE A 147 0.70 8.95 9.82
C PHE A 147 0.60 7.67 10.67
N SER A 148 -0.60 7.38 11.15
CA SER A 148 -0.94 6.07 11.74
C SER A 148 -2.41 5.84 11.46
N GLY A 149 -2.70 4.87 10.61
CA GLY A 149 -4.05 4.56 10.17
C GLY A 149 -4.34 3.08 10.19
N HIS A 150 -5.62 2.74 10.29
CA HIS A 150 -6.15 1.41 10.15
C HIS A 150 -7.21 1.39 9.04
N CYS A 151 -7.23 0.32 8.26
CA CYS A 151 -8.31 0.10 7.30
C CYS A 151 -9.54 -0.41 8.06
N VAL A 152 -10.64 0.33 7.99
CA VAL A 152 -11.91 -0.07 8.63
C VAL A 152 -12.61 -1.21 7.88
N GLY A 153 -12.24 -1.46 6.63
CA GLY A 153 -12.87 -2.49 5.81
C GLY A 153 -12.32 -3.89 6.07
N CYS A 154 -11.00 -4.05 6.04
CA CYS A 154 -10.34 -5.35 6.29
C CYS A 154 -9.71 -5.46 7.68
N GLY A 155 -9.68 -4.38 8.46
CA GLY A 155 -9.07 -4.37 9.79
C GLY A 155 -7.55 -4.33 9.80
N GLU A 156 -6.87 -4.22 8.64
CA GLU A 156 -5.41 -4.12 8.57
C GLU A 156 -4.90 -2.86 9.28
N LYS A 157 -3.81 -3.02 10.04
CA LYS A 157 -3.28 -2.02 10.97
C LYS A 157 -1.81 -1.70 10.68
N GLY A 158 -1.30 -0.65 11.31
CA GLY A 158 0.13 -0.34 11.29
C GLY A 158 0.60 0.47 10.07
N PHE A 159 -0.30 1.12 9.33
CA PHE A 159 0.08 2.02 8.25
C PHE A 159 0.75 3.28 8.81
N ARG A 160 2.09 3.34 8.72
CA ARG A 160 2.90 4.46 9.27
C ARG A 160 3.06 5.62 8.29
N TYR A 161 2.79 5.36 7.01
CA TYR A 161 2.88 6.36 5.95
C TYR A 161 1.55 6.47 5.21
N PHE A 162 1.12 7.71 4.97
CA PHE A 162 -0.15 7.94 4.26
C PHE A 162 -0.12 7.40 2.83
N THR A 163 1.06 7.30 2.20
CA THR A 163 1.26 6.72 0.87
C THR A 163 0.92 5.23 0.85
N GLU A 164 1.39 4.47 1.83
CA GLU A 164 1.07 3.03 1.96
C GLU A 164 -0.42 2.85 2.19
N PHE A 165 -0.98 3.66 3.09
CA PHE A 165 -2.40 3.60 3.40
C PHE A 165 -3.28 3.96 2.20
N SER A 166 -2.95 5.04 1.46
CA SER A 166 -3.71 5.45 0.28
C SER A 166 -3.72 4.37 -0.80
N ASN A 167 -2.59 3.66 -0.98
CA ASN A 167 -2.50 2.56 -1.91
C ASN A 167 -3.38 1.39 -1.45
N HIS A 168 -3.38 1.08 -0.15
CA HIS A 168 -4.19 0.00 0.41
C HIS A 168 -5.70 0.25 0.27
N ILE A 169 -6.17 1.49 0.42
CA ILE A 169 -7.60 1.83 0.27
C ILE A 169 -8.00 2.17 -1.17
N ASN A 170 -7.13 1.90 -2.15
CA ASN A 170 -7.29 2.27 -3.56
C ASN A 170 -7.71 3.73 -3.75
N LEU A 171 -7.14 4.63 -2.95
CA LEU A 171 -7.33 6.06 -3.13
C LEU A 171 -6.45 6.50 -4.30
N LYS A 172 -7.04 6.64 -5.49
CA LYS A 172 -6.31 7.10 -6.70
C LYS A 172 -5.93 8.57 -6.58
N LEU A 173 -4.62 8.83 -6.55
CA LEU A 173 -4.05 10.16 -6.40
C LEU A 173 -3.19 10.52 -7.61
N VAL A 174 -3.44 11.70 -8.19
CA VAL A 174 -2.64 12.23 -9.33
C VAL A 174 -1.36 12.93 -8.88
N THR A 175 -1.22 13.19 -7.59
CA THR A 175 -0.04 13.81 -6.97
C THR A 175 0.41 12.98 -5.78
N GLN A 176 1.61 13.24 -5.27
CA GLN A 176 2.10 12.62 -4.05
C GLN A 176 1.03 12.64 -2.93
N PRO A 177 0.73 11.48 -2.33
CA PRO A 177 -0.23 11.38 -1.24
C PRO A 177 0.19 12.21 -0.03
N LYS A 178 -0.64 13.20 0.33
CA LYS A 178 -0.45 14.02 1.53
C LYS A 178 -1.70 13.97 2.40
N LYS A 179 -1.59 13.49 3.64
CA LYS A 179 -2.75 13.33 4.54
C LYS A 179 -3.58 14.61 4.67
N GLN A 180 -2.93 15.78 4.80
CA GLN A 180 -3.60 17.09 4.95
C GLN A 180 -4.39 17.52 3.71
N LYS A 181 -4.01 16.99 2.54
CA LYS A 181 -4.69 17.23 1.27
C LYS A 181 -5.95 16.36 1.14
N HIS A 182 -5.95 15.14 1.70
CA HIS A 182 -6.97 14.14 1.42
C HIS A 182 -7.92 13.87 2.58
N LEU A 183 -7.43 13.79 3.82
CA LEU A 183 -8.28 13.68 5.00
C LEU A 183 -8.97 15.03 5.21
N LYS A 184 -10.30 15.10 5.15
CA LYS A 184 -11.02 16.38 5.14
C LYS A 184 -12.08 16.53 6.21
N TYR A 185 -12.68 15.45 6.67
CA TYR A 185 -13.80 15.51 7.59
C TYR A 185 -13.61 14.51 8.71
N TYR A 186 -13.99 14.87 9.93
CA TYR A 186 -14.32 13.88 10.94
C TYR A 186 -15.63 13.20 10.54
N LEU A 187 -15.82 11.96 10.97
CA LEU A 187 -17.06 11.22 10.76
C LEU A 187 -17.72 10.98 12.11
N VAL A 188 -19.04 11.16 12.16
CA VAL A 188 -19.82 11.11 13.40
C VAL A 188 -21.01 10.18 13.20
N LYS A 189 -21.55 9.64 14.30
CA LYS A 189 -22.83 8.91 14.24
C LYS A 189 -23.97 9.91 14.33
N ASN A 190 -24.96 9.78 13.45
CA ASN A 190 -26.20 10.54 13.50
C ASN A 190 -27.10 10.03 14.66
N SER A 191 -28.27 10.65 14.84
CA SER A 191 -29.24 10.26 15.87
C SER A 191 -29.80 8.84 15.71
N GLN A 192 -29.71 8.27 14.50
CA GLN A 192 -30.12 6.90 14.18
C GLN A 192 -28.95 5.91 14.31
N GLY A 193 -27.77 6.37 14.76
CA GLY A 193 -26.57 5.56 14.92
C GLY A 193 -25.75 5.34 13.65
N GLY A 194 -26.22 5.86 12.50
CA GLY A 194 -25.55 5.73 11.21
C GLY A 194 -24.38 6.70 11.04
N LEU A 195 -23.32 6.27 10.37
CA LEU A 195 -22.12 7.08 10.15
C LEU A 195 -22.36 8.14 9.06
N CYS A 196 -22.15 9.41 9.41
CA CYS A 196 -22.32 10.53 8.49
C CYS A 196 -21.12 11.49 8.50
N LYS A 197 -21.12 12.39 7.52
CA LYS A 197 -20.09 13.42 7.36
C LYS A 197 -20.20 14.43 8.49
N GLY A 198 -19.14 14.54 9.29
CA GLY A 198 -19.02 15.50 10.39
C GLY A 198 -18.25 16.77 10.01
N PRO A 199 -17.74 17.51 11.01
CA PRO A 199 -17.06 18.78 10.81
C PRO A 199 -15.73 18.60 10.03
N PRO A 200 -15.29 19.65 9.31
CA PRO A 200 -14.03 19.61 8.57
C PRO A 200 -12.82 19.56 9.50
N ILE A 201 -11.79 18.83 9.10
CA ILE A 201 -10.51 18.77 9.79
C ILE A 201 -9.73 20.08 9.51
N CYS A 202 -9.38 20.81 10.57
CA CYS A 202 -8.70 22.09 10.48
C CYS A 202 -7.19 21.92 10.24
N TRP A 203 -6.76 21.62 9.02
CA TRP A 203 -5.32 21.44 8.72
C TRP A 203 -4.50 22.74 8.66
N LYS A 204 -5.17 23.88 8.59
CA LYS A 204 -4.55 25.20 8.61
C LYS A 204 -5.16 25.98 9.76
N GLY A 205 -4.35 26.41 10.73
CA GLY A 205 -4.83 27.16 11.87
C GLY A 205 -5.67 28.37 11.46
N LYS A 206 -6.69 28.69 12.26
CA LYS A 206 -7.51 29.89 12.08
C LYS A 206 -6.58 31.11 12.14
N LYS A 207 -6.47 31.86 11.04
CA LYS A 207 -5.86 33.20 11.12
C LYS A 207 -6.84 34.05 11.91
N ASN A 208 -6.45 34.48 13.11
CA ASN A 208 -7.22 35.48 13.87
C ASN A 208 -7.24 36.76 13.03
N ILE A 209 -8.31 36.97 12.25
CA ILE A 209 -8.60 38.25 11.65
C ILE A 209 -9.23 39.07 12.76
N PHE A 210 -8.39 39.69 13.59
CA PHE A 210 -8.82 40.84 14.38
C PHE A 210 -9.20 41.94 13.37
N LYS A 211 -10.50 42.12 13.15
CA LYS A 211 -11.02 43.35 12.58
C LYS A 211 -10.97 44.39 13.70
N GLY A 212 -9.97 45.27 13.65
CA GLY A 212 -9.98 46.54 14.38
C GLY A 212 -10.87 47.56 13.68
#